data_AF-A0A969WVN7-F1
#
_entry.id   AF-A0A969WVN7-F1
#
_cell.length_a   1.000
_cell.length_b   1.000
_cell.length_c   1.000
_cell.angle_alpha   90.00
_cell.angle_beta   90.00
_cell.angle_gamma   90.00
#
_symmetry.space_group_name_H-M   'P 1'
#
loop_
_entity.id
_entity.type
_entity.pdbx_description
1 polymer ?
#
loop_
_entity_poly.entity_id
_entity_poly.type
_entity_poly.pdbx_seq_one_letter_code
_entity_poly.pdbx_strand_id
1 'polypeptide(L)'
;FLENILTEVMELFPAEYIHIGGDEVPKVRWEECPKCQAKIKELGIKGDDKHKKEHYLQSYLTARIEKFLNENGRRLIGWDEILEGELAPNATVMSWQGMSGGIQAAQMGHDVIMTPNTYVYFDYYQTSNTEDEPTAIGGFLPIEKVYSFEPAPESLTAEQKGHILGAQANLWTEYIPTPEQAEYMLLPRMAALSEVQWTQPEKKDYDNFLTRLPQLTSLYERAGYNFATHVYDVQAKLEPNFETNALDVTFSTVSNSAVYYTLDGSEPTTSSTKYDGVFSVKENAEIKAAAFTNDKMSSKVYSEKVEISKSSYKPITLLTKAARTYDFNGAPLLVDGLRGNSNYKTGRWIGFQGNDLVVVIDMLQPTEISSVEFKTNVVTGDWIFDAEEVIVETSDDNENFETIVSEKGLNVKNEHWQEVVNHNYTFDATSARYFKVTIKSLHEMPEWHGGKGNPAYVFVDEIALN
;
A
#
# COMPACT_ATOMS: atom_id res chain seq x y z
N PHE A 1 37.91 7.11 6.28
CA PHE A 1 37.10 7.21 5.06
C PHE A 1 35.85 8.03 5.35
N LEU A 2 34.86 7.50 6.09
CA LEU A 2 33.60 8.22 6.38
C LEU A 2 33.81 9.60 6.99
N GLU A 3 34.62 9.72 8.05
CA GLU A 3 34.93 11.02 8.68
C GLU A 3 35.50 12.02 7.67
N ASN A 4 36.43 11.61 6.81
CA ASN A 4 37.00 12.50 5.78
C ASN A 4 35.93 12.97 4.77
N ILE A 5 35.09 12.05 4.29
CA ILE A 5 34.00 12.40 3.36
C ILE A 5 33.03 13.36 4.04
N LEU A 6 32.64 13.09 5.30
CA LEU A 6 31.75 13.96 6.05
C LEU A 6 32.38 15.33 6.33
N THR A 7 33.68 15.43 6.56
CA THR A 7 34.38 16.73 6.64
C THR A 7 34.18 17.53 5.36
N GLU A 8 34.46 16.96 4.19
CA GLU A 8 34.27 17.64 2.91
C GLU A 8 32.80 18.02 2.66
N VAL A 9 31.86 17.13 3.01
CA VAL A 9 30.42 17.42 2.91
C VAL A 9 30.03 18.58 3.83
N MET A 10 30.49 18.60 5.08
CA MET A 10 30.17 19.66 6.05
C MET A 10 30.78 21.02 5.67
N GLU A 11 31.86 21.05 4.87
CA GLU A 11 32.40 22.28 4.31
C GLU A 11 31.51 22.86 3.20
N LEU A 12 30.89 22.00 2.40
CA LEU A 12 30.01 22.42 1.30
C LEU A 12 28.59 22.76 1.77
N PHE A 13 28.07 22.02 2.76
CA PHE A 13 26.68 22.13 3.20
C PHE A 13 26.60 22.70 4.62
N PRO A 14 26.03 23.91 4.79
CA PRO A 14 25.97 24.58 6.09
C PRO A 14 24.85 24.03 7.00
N ALA A 15 24.04 23.07 6.53
CA ALA A 15 22.94 22.50 7.29
C ALA A 15 23.41 21.89 8.63
N GLU A 16 22.66 22.14 9.70
CA GLU A 16 22.93 21.54 11.01
C GLU A 16 22.76 20.02 10.96
N TYR A 17 21.72 19.55 10.26
CA TYR A 17 21.42 18.13 10.13
C TYR A 17 22.10 17.52 8.91
N ILE A 18 22.71 16.35 9.09
CA ILE A 18 23.34 15.54 8.04
C ILE A 18 22.71 14.15 8.05
N HIS A 19 22.11 13.76 6.93
CA HIS A 19 21.53 12.43 6.74
C HIS A 19 22.61 11.42 6.35
N ILE A 20 22.74 10.32 7.08
CA ILE A 20 23.77 9.29 6.80
C ILE A 20 23.22 8.00 6.16
N GLY A 21 21.89 7.92 5.97
CA GLY A 21 21.22 6.71 5.47
C GLY A 21 21.00 5.73 6.61
N GLY A 22 21.47 4.49 6.45
CA GLY A 22 21.35 3.41 7.43
C GLY A 22 20.30 2.35 7.07
N ASP A 23 19.62 2.55 5.95
CA ASP A 23 18.61 1.70 5.34
C ASP A 23 19.21 0.45 4.70
N GLU A 24 18.41 -0.63 4.70
CA GLU A 24 18.64 -1.84 3.90
C GLU A 24 20.09 -2.37 3.93
N VAL A 25 20.65 -2.54 5.14
CA VAL A 25 22.01 -3.11 5.32
C VAL A 25 21.93 -4.60 5.74
N PRO A 26 21.95 -5.56 4.79
CA PRO A 26 22.07 -6.97 5.09
C PRO A 26 23.33 -7.28 5.90
N LYS A 27 23.14 -8.03 6.99
CA LYS A 27 24.25 -8.39 7.90
C LYS A 27 25.05 -9.61 7.40
N VAL A 28 24.62 -10.28 6.34
CA VAL A 28 25.16 -11.54 5.79
C VAL A 28 26.69 -11.49 5.61
N ARG A 29 27.24 -10.40 5.07
CA ARG A 29 28.70 -10.28 4.88
C ARG A 29 29.45 -10.04 6.18
N TRP A 30 28.84 -9.38 7.16
CA TRP A 30 29.48 -9.12 8.44
C TRP A 30 29.54 -10.37 9.31
N GLU A 31 28.56 -11.26 9.18
CA GLU A 31 28.55 -12.60 9.82
C GLU A 31 29.80 -13.41 9.43
N GLU A 32 30.22 -13.33 8.16
CA GLU A 32 31.37 -14.08 7.63
C GLU A 32 32.70 -13.29 7.66
N CYS A 33 32.66 -11.97 7.81
CA CYS A 33 33.85 -11.11 7.69
C CYS A 33 34.75 -11.21 8.94
N PRO A 34 36.00 -11.71 8.82
CA PRO A 34 36.90 -11.85 9.98
C PRO A 34 37.22 -10.53 10.67
N LYS A 35 37.25 -9.41 9.92
CA LYS A 35 37.48 -8.07 10.49
C LYS A 35 36.28 -7.58 11.30
N CYS A 36 35.05 -7.79 10.81
CA CYS A 36 33.83 -7.42 11.52
C CYS A 36 33.70 -8.25 12.81
N GLN A 37 33.92 -9.57 12.72
CA GLN A 37 33.87 -10.47 13.87
C GLN A 37 34.96 -10.13 14.91
N ALA A 38 36.16 -9.75 14.48
CA ALA A 38 37.20 -9.28 15.37
C ALA A 38 36.81 -7.98 16.09
N LYS A 39 36.21 -7.02 15.37
CA LYS A 39 35.72 -5.77 15.97
C LYS A 39 34.59 -6.01 16.96
N ILE A 40 33.64 -6.89 16.65
CA ILE A 40 32.57 -7.32 17.57
C ILE A 40 33.17 -7.88 18.87
N LYS A 41 34.19 -8.74 18.75
CA LYS A 41 34.89 -9.32 19.91
C LYS A 41 35.63 -8.26 20.73
N GLU A 42 36.32 -7.34 20.06
CA GLU A 42 37.05 -6.22 20.70
C GLU A 42 36.11 -5.32 21.50
N LEU A 43 34.95 -5.00 20.93
CA LEU A 43 33.94 -4.14 21.55
C LEU A 43 33.08 -4.88 22.59
N GLY A 44 33.21 -6.21 22.70
CA GLY A 44 32.39 -7.02 23.60
C GLY A 44 30.91 -7.05 23.22
N ILE A 45 30.58 -6.76 21.95
CA ILE A 45 29.20 -6.72 21.44
C ILE A 45 28.58 -8.12 21.51
N LYS A 46 27.35 -8.18 22.01
CA LYS A 46 26.52 -9.38 22.06
C LYS A 46 25.19 -9.09 21.39
N GLY A 47 24.60 -10.11 20.79
CA GLY A 47 23.19 -10.05 20.39
C GLY A 47 22.26 -10.24 21.59
N ASP A 48 20.98 -10.04 21.36
CA ASP A 48 19.87 -10.35 22.27
C ASP A 48 18.84 -11.25 21.57
N ASP A 49 17.66 -11.43 22.19
CA ASP A 49 16.58 -12.26 21.63
C ASP A 49 15.97 -11.67 20.35
N LYS A 50 16.23 -10.40 20.04
CA LYS A 50 15.66 -9.67 18.90
C LYS A 50 16.66 -9.47 17.77
N HIS A 51 17.92 -9.20 18.09
CA HIS A 51 18.94 -8.79 17.13
C HIS A 51 20.25 -9.56 17.31
N LYS A 52 20.83 -9.99 16.19
CA LYS A 52 22.18 -10.56 16.16
C LYS A 52 23.23 -9.48 16.47
N LYS A 53 24.41 -9.91 16.92
CA LYS A 53 25.59 -9.05 17.23
C LYS A 53 26.01 -8.11 16.07
N GLU A 54 25.73 -8.47 14.82
CA GLU A 54 26.01 -7.64 13.65
C GLU A 54 25.10 -6.40 13.54
N HIS A 55 23.89 -6.43 14.12
CA HIS A 55 23.02 -5.24 14.20
C HIS A 55 23.64 -4.20 15.13
N TYR A 56 24.12 -4.63 16.29
CA TYR A 56 24.86 -3.77 17.22
C TYR A 56 26.19 -3.26 16.64
N LEU A 57 26.78 -3.95 15.66
CA LEU A 57 27.93 -3.41 14.92
C LEU A 57 27.53 -2.21 14.04
N GLN A 58 26.32 -2.21 13.46
CA GLN A 58 25.75 -1.04 12.78
C GLN A 58 25.46 0.09 13.77
N SER A 59 24.88 -0.22 14.94
CA SER A 59 24.66 0.77 16.01
C SER A 59 25.98 1.43 16.44
N TYR A 60 27.04 0.64 16.61
CA TYR A 60 28.39 1.16 16.93
C TYR A 60 28.90 2.13 15.85
N LEU A 61 28.77 1.77 14.57
CA LEU A 61 29.20 2.62 13.47
C LEU A 61 28.39 3.94 13.47
N THR A 62 27.08 3.84 13.63
CA THR A 62 26.16 4.98 13.69
C THR A 62 26.51 5.91 14.85
N ALA A 63 26.69 5.39 16.06
CA ALA A 63 27.08 6.17 17.24
C ALA A 63 28.46 6.84 17.08
N ARG A 64 29.42 6.16 16.43
CA ARG A 64 30.72 6.77 16.12
C ARG A 64 30.57 7.96 15.18
N ILE A 65 29.77 7.83 14.12
CA ILE A 65 29.54 8.90 13.15
C ILE A 65 28.72 10.03 13.76
N GLU A 66 27.71 9.73 14.57
CA GLU A 66 26.95 10.72 15.34
C GLU A 66 27.88 11.56 16.22
N LYS A 67 28.76 10.91 16.99
CA LYS A 67 29.73 11.61 17.84
C LYS A 67 30.63 12.55 17.02
N PHE A 68 31.14 12.07 15.89
CA PHE A 68 31.96 12.89 15.00
C PHE A 68 31.19 14.12 14.47
N LEU A 69 29.93 13.94 14.04
CA LEU A 69 29.07 15.04 13.61
C LEU A 69 28.81 16.05 14.74
N ASN A 70 28.47 15.55 15.94
CA ASN A 70 28.23 16.38 17.13
C ASN A 70 29.48 17.22 17.51
N GLU A 71 30.67 16.62 17.46
CA GLU A 71 31.95 17.31 17.71
C GLU A 71 32.22 18.43 16.68
N ASN A 72 31.61 18.35 15.51
CA ASN A 72 31.67 19.37 14.45
C ASN A 72 30.41 20.24 14.39
N GLY A 73 29.59 20.25 15.45
CA GLY A 73 28.40 21.09 15.56
C GLY A 73 27.26 20.70 14.62
N ARG A 74 27.21 19.43 14.20
CA ARG A 74 26.16 18.87 13.34
C ARG A 74 25.34 17.81 14.08
N ARG A 75 24.12 17.57 13.62
CA ARG A 75 23.21 16.52 14.12
C ARG A 75 22.97 15.46 13.06
N LEU A 76 22.80 14.20 13.48
CA LEU A 76 22.59 13.07 12.59
C LEU A 76 21.10 12.88 12.28
N ILE A 77 20.77 12.61 11.01
CA ILE A 77 19.52 11.96 10.61
C ILE A 77 19.86 10.57 10.02
N GLY A 78 19.05 9.56 10.34
CA GLY A 78 19.11 8.27 9.66
C GLY A 78 17.72 7.65 9.54
N TRP A 79 17.57 6.69 8.62
CA TRP A 79 16.33 5.94 8.43
C TRP A 79 15.98 5.10 9.65
N ASP A 80 14.71 4.72 9.82
CA ASP A 80 14.23 4.03 11.03
C ASP A 80 14.95 2.71 11.36
N GLU A 81 15.67 2.10 10.43
CA GLU A 81 16.56 0.97 10.70
C GLU A 81 17.71 1.30 11.67
N ILE A 82 18.05 2.57 11.90
CA ILE A 82 19.01 2.92 12.95
C ILE A 82 18.50 2.60 14.37
N LEU A 83 17.21 2.25 14.51
CA LEU A 83 16.62 1.69 15.73
C LEU A 83 17.06 0.23 15.99
N GLU A 84 17.59 -0.48 14.99
CA GLU A 84 18.10 -1.84 15.17
C GLU A 84 19.32 -1.84 16.10
N GLY A 85 19.18 -2.46 17.28
CA GLY A 85 20.22 -2.50 18.31
C GLY A 85 20.08 -1.37 19.34
N GLU A 86 21.07 -0.48 19.43
CA GLU A 86 21.08 0.66 20.37
C GLU A 86 21.09 1.99 19.60
N LEU A 87 20.07 2.82 19.79
CA LEU A 87 19.97 4.12 19.11
C LEU A 87 20.96 5.11 19.70
N ALA A 88 21.65 5.86 18.84
CA ALA A 88 22.56 6.90 19.26
C ALA A 88 21.79 8.07 19.93
N PRO A 89 22.25 8.59 21.07
CA PRO A 89 21.43 9.36 22.01
C PRO A 89 20.87 10.69 21.46
N ASN A 90 21.47 11.25 20.42
CA ASN A 90 21.06 12.53 19.83
C ASN A 90 20.56 12.39 18.38
N ALA A 91 20.37 11.15 17.91
CA ALA A 91 19.98 10.86 16.54
C ALA A 91 18.54 11.30 16.30
N THR A 92 18.31 11.91 15.14
CA THR A 92 16.98 12.17 14.59
C THR A 92 16.61 11.02 13.64
N VAL A 93 15.42 10.47 13.79
CA VAL A 93 14.95 9.32 13.01
C VAL A 93 14.07 9.79 11.85
N MET A 94 14.36 9.35 10.63
CA MET A 94 13.50 9.53 9.47
C MET A 94 12.70 8.24 9.24
N SER A 95 11.39 8.26 9.52
CA SER A 95 10.59 7.02 9.47
C SER A 95 9.97 6.82 8.09
N TRP A 96 10.29 5.69 7.46
CA TRP A 96 9.86 5.39 6.10
C TRP A 96 9.07 4.10 5.96
N GLN A 97 9.30 3.11 6.82
CA GLN A 97 8.57 1.83 6.82
C GLN A 97 7.21 1.99 7.52
N GLY A 98 6.34 2.82 6.96
CA GLY A 98 5.14 3.30 7.63
C GLY A 98 5.46 4.25 8.79
N MET A 99 4.56 4.33 9.77
CA MET A 99 4.66 5.29 10.89
C MET A 99 5.28 4.70 12.17
N SER A 100 5.45 3.38 12.24
CA SER A 100 5.79 2.72 13.52
C SER A 100 7.18 3.05 14.04
N GLY A 101 8.18 3.15 13.15
CA GLY A 101 9.55 3.51 13.54
C GLY A 101 9.59 4.91 14.18
N GLY A 102 8.93 5.88 13.54
CA GLY A 102 8.81 7.24 14.05
C GLY A 102 8.04 7.33 15.36
N ILE A 103 6.92 6.60 15.50
CA ILE A 103 6.17 6.54 16.76
C ILE A 103 7.06 5.98 17.89
N GLN A 104 7.80 4.91 17.62
CA GLN A 104 8.70 4.32 18.60
C GLN A 104 9.84 5.27 18.99
N ALA A 105 10.47 5.93 18.01
CA ALA A 105 11.54 6.89 18.24
C ALA A 105 11.06 8.09 19.10
N ALA A 106 9.89 8.64 18.80
CA ALA A 106 9.29 9.71 19.59
C ALA A 106 8.96 9.27 21.02
N GLN A 107 8.47 8.03 21.22
CA GLN A 107 8.25 7.46 22.56
C GLN A 107 9.53 7.28 23.37
N MET A 108 10.67 7.13 22.68
CA MET A 108 12.00 7.06 23.28
C MET A 108 12.64 8.46 23.49
N GLY A 109 11.96 9.55 23.11
CA GLY A 109 12.44 10.92 23.26
C GLY A 109 13.38 11.40 22.15
N HIS A 110 13.42 10.70 21.02
CA HIS A 110 14.18 11.11 19.85
C HIS A 110 13.34 11.96 18.90
N ASP A 111 13.98 12.95 18.29
CA ASP A 111 13.36 13.76 17.24
C ASP A 111 13.10 12.91 15.99
N VAL A 112 12.00 13.22 15.29
CA VAL A 112 11.50 12.42 14.17
C VAL A 112 11.12 13.30 12.98
N ILE A 113 11.46 12.83 11.78
CA ILE A 113 10.92 13.32 10.52
C ILE A 113 10.08 12.20 9.90
N MET A 114 8.79 12.44 9.67
CA MET A 114 7.90 11.41 9.13
C MET A 114 7.94 11.41 7.60
N THR A 115 8.37 10.31 7.01
CA THR A 115 8.37 10.07 5.55
C THR A 115 7.76 8.71 5.19
N PRO A 116 6.61 8.31 5.77
CA PRO A 116 6.09 6.95 5.61
C PRO A 116 5.76 6.64 4.15
N ASN A 117 6.24 5.50 3.64
CA ASN A 117 5.93 4.99 2.30
C ASN A 117 4.43 4.79 2.03
N THR A 118 3.62 4.69 3.08
CA THR A 118 2.16 4.60 2.98
C THR A 118 1.50 5.92 2.57
N TYR A 119 2.18 7.07 2.71
CA TYR A 119 1.62 8.41 2.45
C TYR A 119 2.46 9.34 1.57
N VAL A 120 3.80 9.19 1.54
CA VAL A 120 4.67 10.22 0.97
C VAL A 120 5.87 9.67 0.17
N TYR A 121 5.70 8.49 -0.45
CA TYR A 121 6.63 7.98 -1.47
C TYR A 121 6.09 8.32 -2.86
N PHE A 122 6.59 9.41 -3.43
CA PHE A 122 6.05 9.98 -4.68
C PHE A 122 6.60 9.30 -5.93
N ASP A 123 7.48 8.32 -5.79
CA ASP A 123 7.85 7.35 -6.83
C ASP A 123 6.75 6.30 -7.10
N TYR A 124 5.71 6.23 -6.25
CA TYR A 124 4.57 5.32 -6.45
C TYR A 124 3.52 5.88 -7.42
N TYR A 125 2.79 4.99 -8.08
CA TYR A 125 1.64 5.35 -8.92
C TYR A 125 0.62 6.19 -8.12
N GLN A 126 0.01 7.15 -8.80
CA GLN A 126 -0.96 8.09 -8.22
C GLN A 126 -2.41 7.86 -8.69
N THR A 127 -2.61 6.84 -9.53
CA THR A 127 -3.91 6.35 -10.02
C THR A 127 -3.93 4.82 -9.94
N SER A 128 -5.11 4.23 -9.79
CA SER A 128 -5.31 2.78 -9.84
C SER A 128 -5.28 2.25 -11.28
N ASN A 129 -5.57 3.10 -12.27
CA ASN A 129 -5.43 2.78 -13.69
C ASN A 129 -3.99 3.07 -14.14
N THR A 130 -3.12 2.07 -14.00
CA THR A 130 -1.69 2.20 -14.27
C THR A 130 -1.29 1.86 -15.71
N GLU A 131 -2.20 1.37 -16.55
CA GLU A 131 -1.88 0.92 -17.92
C GLU A 131 -1.40 2.07 -18.80
N ASP A 132 -1.96 3.27 -18.59
CA ASP A 132 -1.62 4.49 -19.33
C ASP A 132 -0.60 5.37 -18.59
N GLU A 133 -0.04 4.91 -17.47
CA GLU A 133 0.92 5.67 -16.67
C GLU A 133 2.37 5.42 -17.11
N PRO A 134 3.28 6.40 -16.94
CA PRO A 134 4.70 6.14 -16.99
C PRO A 134 5.07 5.02 -16.01
N THR A 135 5.97 4.12 -16.43
CA THR A 135 6.41 3.04 -15.55
C THR A 135 6.93 3.59 -14.23
N ALA A 136 6.39 3.07 -13.13
CA ALA A 136 6.79 3.36 -11.77
C ALA A 136 7.03 2.05 -11.01
N ILE A 137 7.66 2.14 -9.84
CA ILE A 137 8.02 0.97 -9.02
C ILE A 137 6.81 0.16 -8.53
N GLY A 138 5.61 0.75 -8.57
CA GLY A 138 4.37 0.14 -8.06
C GLY A 138 3.64 1.10 -7.12
N GLY A 139 2.93 0.54 -6.14
CA GLY A 139 2.22 1.32 -5.13
C GLY A 139 0.94 1.97 -5.64
N PHE A 140 0.21 2.60 -4.72
CA PHE A 140 -0.94 3.44 -5.05
C PHE A 140 -1.06 4.53 -3.99
N LEU A 141 -0.75 5.75 -4.41
CA LEU A 141 -0.64 6.92 -3.55
C LEU A 141 -1.27 8.13 -4.24
N PRO A 142 -2.62 8.16 -4.34
CA PRO A 142 -3.35 9.29 -4.91
C PRO A 142 -3.23 10.52 -4.00
N ILE A 143 -3.48 11.70 -4.56
CA ILE A 143 -3.37 12.97 -3.82
C ILE A 143 -4.25 13.03 -2.56
N GLU A 144 -5.43 12.41 -2.57
CA GLU A 144 -6.30 12.27 -1.40
C GLU A 144 -5.59 11.56 -0.24
N LYS A 145 -4.87 10.49 -0.54
CA LYS A 145 -4.11 9.72 0.46
C LYS A 145 -2.98 10.56 1.03
N VAL A 146 -2.28 11.35 0.21
CA VAL A 146 -1.28 12.32 0.71
C VAL A 146 -1.94 13.33 1.65
N TYR A 147 -3.09 13.88 1.25
CA TYR A 147 -3.78 14.90 2.03
C TYR A 147 -4.30 14.37 3.38
N SER A 148 -4.73 13.11 3.44
CA SER A 148 -5.22 12.48 4.68
C SER A 148 -4.13 12.20 5.71
N PHE A 149 -2.86 12.33 5.35
CA PHE A 149 -1.73 12.10 6.24
C PHE A 149 -1.76 13.02 7.48
N GLU A 150 -1.66 12.41 8.66
CA GLU A 150 -1.46 13.08 9.96
C GLU A 150 -0.08 12.68 10.52
N PRO A 151 0.94 13.56 10.42
CA PRO A 151 2.30 13.26 10.88
C PRO A 151 2.43 13.04 12.40
N ALA A 152 1.54 13.62 13.20
CA ALA A 152 1.56 13.53 14.67
C ALA A 152 0.30 12.84 15.23
N PRO A 153 0.17 11.51 15.03
CA PRO A 153 -1.05 10.77 15.32
C PRO A 153 -1.43 10.80 16.81
N GLU A 154 -2.71 10.57 17.11
CA GLU A 154 -3.25 10.59 18.48
C GLU A 154 -2.71 9.50 19.41
N SER A 155 -2.04 8.48 18.86
CA SER A 155 -1.32 7.47 19.64
C SER A 155 -0.13 8.03 20.42
N LEU A 156 0.32 9.25 20.10
CA LEU A 156 1.39 9.96 20.80
C LEU A 156 0.83 10.96 21.83
N THR A 157 1.47 11.03 23.00
CA THR A 157 1.18 12.07 24.00
C THR A 157 1.63 13.45 23.51
N ALA A 158 1.16 14.53 24.14
CA ALA A 158 1.56 15.90 23.77
C ALA A 158 3.09 16.12 23.82
N GLU A 159 3.77 15.51 24.80
CA GLU A 159 5.24 15.54 24.92
C GLU A 159 5.90 14.81 23.74
N GLN A 160 5.42 13.61 23.42
CA GLN A 160 5.94 12.81 22.31
C GLN A 160 5.67 13.45 20.95
N LYS A 161 4.52 14.10 20.76
CA LYS A 161 4.22 14.90 19.56
C LYS A 161 5.22 16.05 19.39
N GLY A 162 5.76 16.59 20.49
CA GLY A 162 6.81 17.61 20.46
C GLY A 162 8.12 17.16 19.80
N HIS A 163 8.36 15.84 19.69
CA HIS A 163 9.49 15.27 18.98
C HIS A 163 9.26 15.07 17.47
N ILE A 164 8.03 15.21 16.98
CA ILE A 164 7.76 15.15 15.54
C ILE A 164 8.12 16.51 14.93
N LEU A 165 9.31 16.61 14.32
CA LEU A 165 9.83 17.85 13.76
C LEU A 165 9.16 18.25 12.45
N GLY A 166 8.61 17.29 11.71
CA GLY A 166 7.90 17.54 10.47
C GLY A 166 7.69 16.29 9.63
N ALA A 167 7.29 16.53 8.38
CA ALA A 167 7.08 15.51 7.37
C ALA A 167 7.85 15.84 6.08
N GLN A 168 8.16 14.84 5.26
CA GLN A 168 8.78 15.00 3.94
C GLN A 168 8.28 13.93 2.98
N ALA A 169 8.20 14.25 1.68
CA ALA A 169 8.03 13.25 0.63
C ALA A 169 9.37 12.87 0.01
N ASN A 170 9.50 11.59 -0.31
CA ASN A 170 10.65 11.02 -0.98
C ASN A 170 10.31 10.80 -2.47
N LEU A 171 11.29 10.99 -3.34
CA LEU A 171 11.21 10.63 -4.76
C LEU A 171 12.44 9.81 -5.11
N TRP A 172 12.27 8.49 -5.13
CA TRP A 172 13.26 7.57 -5.68
C TRP A 172 13.15 7.56 -7.22
N THR A 173 14.27 7.36 -7.92
CA THR A 173 14.37 7.64 -9.36
C THR A 173 14.76 6.42 -10.20
N GLU A 174 14.52 5.21 -9.73
CA GLU A 174 14.80 3.95 -10.44
C GLU A 174 14.09 3.90 -11.80
N TYR A 175 12.85 4.37 -11.85
CA TYR A 175 11.99 4.37 -13.04
C TYR A 175 11.69 5.77 -13.58
N ILE A 176 12.43 6.80 -13.13
CA ILE A 176 12.19 8.21 -13.45
C ILE A 176 13.40 8.77 -14.20
N PRO A 177 13.56 8.48 -15.50
CA PRO A 177 14.74 8.87 -16.27
C PRO A 177 14.79 10.34 -16.66
N THR A 178 13.69 11.10 -16.57
CA THR A 178 13.65 12.51 -17.02
C THR A 178 13.10 13.47 -15.96
N PRO A 179 13.54 14.75 -15.97
CA PRO A 179 12.99 15.78 -15.10
C PRO A 179 11.47 15.97 -15.25
N GLU A 180 10.94 15.85 -16.47
CA GLU A 180 9.50 16.03 -16.73
C GLU A 180 8.67 14.92 -16.07
N GLN A 181 9.20 13.69 -16.01
CA GLN A 181 8.57 12.61 -15.25
C GLN A 181 8.71 12.84 -13.74
N ALA A 182 9.83 13.38 -13.25
CA ALA A 182 9.96 13.76 -11.84
C ALA A 182 8.91 14.82 -11.47
N GLU A 183 8.71 15.85 -12.30
CA GLU A 183 7.65 16.84 -12.12
C GLU A 183 6.25 16.20 -12.12
N TYR A 184 5.96 15.28 -13.06
CA TYR A 184 4.70 14.52 -13.11
C TYR A 184 4.44 13.70 -11.85
N MET A 185 5.49 13.08 -11.28
CA MET A 185 5.37 12.27 -10.08
C MET A 185 5.23 13.12 -8.81
N LEU A 186 5.85 14.30 -8.77
CA LEU A 186 5.80 15.21 -7.63
C LEU A 186 4.51 16.05 -7.59
N LEU A 187 4.08 16.58 -8.74
CA LEU A 187 3.01 17.57 -8.85
C LEU A 187 1.71 16.91 -9.37
N PRO A 188 0.54 17.17 -8.76
CA PRO A 188 0.28 18.13 -7.68
C PRO A 188 0.36 17.56 -6.25
N ARG A 189 0.84 16.33 -6.02
CA ARG A 189 0.89 15.72 -4.68
C ARG A 189 1.68 16.54 -3.66
N MET A 190 2.73 17.25 -4.09
CA MET A 190 3.45 18.22 -3.24
C MET A 190 2.55 19.34 -2.70
N ALA A 191 1.51 19.76 -3.43
CA ALA A 191 0.55 20.75 -2.92
C ALA A 191 -0.21 20.21 -1.71
N ALA A 192 -0.68 18.95 -1.78
CA ALA A 192 -1.34 18.30 -0.65
C ALA A 192 -0.40 18.16 0.55
N LEU A 193 0.85 17.70 0.33
CA LEU A 193 1.83 17.59 1.41
C LEU A 193 2.17 18.96 2.02
N SER A 194 2.25 20.03 1.22
CA SER A 194 2.52 21.37 1.75
C SER A 194 1.43 21.85 2.71
N GLU A 195 0.17 21.46 2.47
CA GLU A 195 -0.93 21.74 3.39
C GLU A 195 -0.85 20.89 4.65
N VAL A 196 -0.49 19.61 4.54
CA VAL A 196 -0.21 18.74 5.69
C VAL A 196 0.90 19.29 6.57
N GLN A 197 1.96 19.87 5.97
CA GLN A 197 3.09 20.43 6.70
C GLN A 197 2.77 21.78 7.37
N TRP A 198 1.87 22.57 6.80
CA TRP A 198 1.69 23.98 7.18
C TRP A 198 0.39 24.28 7.93
N THR A 199 -0.69 23.59 7.58
CA THR A 199 -2.03 23.88 8.10
C THR A 199 -2.31 23.08 9.37
N GLN A 200 -2.96 23.71 10.35
CA GLN A 200 -3.38 23.04 11.58
C GLN A 200 -4.37 21.90 11.26
N PRO A 201 -4.27 20.73 11.90
CA PRO A 201 -5.11 19.56 11.56
C PRO A 201 -6.61 19.85 11.53
N GLU A 202 -7.12 20.64 12.47
CA GLU A 202 -8.53 21.01 12.59
C GLU A 202 -9.04 21.94 11.47
N LYS A 203 -8.14 22.43 10.61
CA LYS A 203 -8.46 23.29 9.44
C LYS A 203 -8.27 22.57 8.12
N LYS A 204 -7.79 21.31 8.12
CA LYS A 204 -7.69 20.51 6.90
C LYS A 204 -9.09 20.15 6.41
N ASP A 205 -9.33 20.39 5.14
CA ASP A 205 -10.58 20.15 4.44
C ASP A 205 -10.24 19.81 2.99
N TYR A 206 -10.38 18.54 2.63
CA TYR A 206 -9.98 18.03 1.33
C TYR A 206 -10.84 18.60 0.20
N ASP A 207 -12.15 18.72 0.41
CA ASP A 207 -13.06 19.30 -0.58
C ASP A 207 -12.68 20.76 -0.83
N ASN A 208 -12.40 21.52 0.24
CA ASN A 208 -11.94 22.89 0.09
C ASN A 208 -10.57 22.98 -0.59
N PHE A 209 -9.64 22.06 -0.28
CA PHE A 209 -8.34 21.97 -0.97
C PHE A 209 -8.51 21.79 -2.48
N LEU A 210 -9.39 20.89 -2.92
CA LEU A 210 -9.67 20.67 -4.34
C LEU A 210 -10.20 21.93 -5.01
N THR A 211 -11.03 22.75 -4.35
CA THR A 211 -11.49 24.03 -4.94
C THR A 211 -10.37 25.06 -5.17
N ARG A 212 -9.28 25.00 -4.39
CA ARG A 212 -8.13 25.92 -4.51
C ARG A 212 -7.06 25.40 -5.47
N LEU A 213 -6.96 24.08 -5.64
CA LEU A 213 -5.93 23.44 -6.45
C LEU A 213 -5.84 23.97 -7.90
N PRO A 214 -6.95 24.23 -8.64
CA PRO A 214 -6.89 24.81 -9.98
C PRO A 214 -6.14 26.13 -10.08
N GLN A 215 -6.19 26.96 -9.03
CA GLN A 215 -5.44 28.23 -9.03
C GLN A 215 -3.94 27.97 -9.00
N LEU A 216 -3.50 26.97 -8.22
CA LEU A 216 -2.10 26.60 -8.11
C LEU A 216 -1.58 25.91 -9.38
N THR A 217 -2.34 24.98 -9.96
CA THR A 217 -1.95 24.33 -11.22
C THR A 217 -1.92 25.30 -12.40
N SER A 218 -2.75 26.35 -12.41
CA SER A 218 -2.61 27.43 -13.40
C SER A 218 -1.28 28.18 -13.30
N LEU A 219 -0.67 28.23 -12.10
CA LEU A 219 0.68 28.77 -11.93
C LEU A 219 1.73 27.77 -12.43
N TYR A 220 1.52 26.47 -12.23
CA TYR A 220 2.38 25.42 -12.81
C TYR A 220 2.41 25.52 -14.33
N GLU A 221 1.25 25.60 -14.98
CA GLU A 221 1.13 25.79 -16.43
C GLU A 221 1.85 27.05 -16.91
N ARG A 222 1.67 28.18 -16.21
CA ARG A 222 2.36 29.45 -16.54
C ARG A 222 3.87 29.39 -16.34
N ALA A 223 4.34 28.61 -15.38
CA ALA A 223 5.76 28.39 -15.12
C ALA A 223 6.37 27.34 -16.06
N GLY A 224 5.53 26.57 -16.78
CA GLY A 224 5.95 25.50 -17.67
C GLY A 224 6.29 24.19 -16.96
N TYR A 225 5.79 23.98 -15.73
CA TYR A 225 5.97 22.71 -15.02
C TYR A 225 5.01 21.66 -15.55
N ASN A 226 5.51 20.43 -15.74
CA ASN A 226 4.68 19.27 -15.97
C ASN A 226 4.00 18.81 -14.67
N PHE A 227 2.79 18.28 -14.74
CA PHE A 227 2.10 17.74 -13.56
C PHE A 227 1.04 16.73 -13.98
N ALA A 228 0.71 15.83 -13.07
CA ALA A 228 -0.32 14.84 -13.29
C ALA A 228 -1.73 15.45 -13.18
N THR A 229 -2.64 15.00 -14.05
CA THR A 229 -3.98 15.58 -14.18
C THR A 229 -5.09 14.70 -13.59
N HIS A 230 -4.77 13.58 -12.94
CA HIS A 230 -5.77 12.61 -12.45
C HIS A 230 -6.80 13.24 -11.50
N VAL A 231 -6.40 14.27 -10.76
CA VAL A 231 -7.28 14.99 -9.85
C VAL A 231 -8.47 15.65 -10.57
N TYR A 232 -8.33 15.94 -11.87
CA TYR A 232 -9.40 16.48 -12.72
C TYR A 232 -10.31 15.40 -13.32
N ASP A 233 -9.91 14.12 -13.20
CA ASP A 233 -10.74 13.02 -13.64
C ASP A 233 -11.87 12.75 -12.63
N VAL A 234 -12.91 12.05 -13.09
CA VAL A 234 -13.99 11.60 -12.20
C VAL A 234 -13.40 10.64 -11.17
N GLN A 235 -13.46 11.04 -9.90
CA GLN A 235 -13.10 10.16 -8.79
C GLN A 235 -14.35 9.38 -8.39
N ALA A 236 -14.22 8.06 -8.27
CA ALA A 236 -15.30 7.18 -7.84
C ALA A 236 -14.98 6.57 -6.49
N LYS A 237 -15.91 6.71 -5.55
CA LYS A 237 -15.93 5.98 -4.29
C LYS A 237 -16.95 4.85 -4.42
N LEU A 238 -16.49 3.62 -4.25
CA LEU A 238 -17.29 2.41 -4.33
C LEU A 238 -17.40 1.81 -2.93
N GLU A 239 -18.61 1.74 -2.39
CA GLU A 239 -18.85 1.31 -1.02
C GLU A 239 -19.81 0.13 -1.02
N PRO A 240 -19.35 -1.09 -0.67
CA PRO A 240 -20.25 -2.22 -0.56
C PRO A 240 -21.23 -2.01 0.61
N ASN A 241 -22.51 -2.13 0.32
CA ASN A 241 -23.61 -1.99 1.26
C ASN A 241 -24.23 -3.36 1.53
N PHE A 242 -23.75 -4.00 2.59
CA PHE A 242 -24.18 -5.34 3.01
C PHE A 242 -25.61 -5.40 3.55
N GLU A 243 -26.21 -4.25 3.90
CA GLU A 243 -27.62 -4.21 4.31
C GLU A 243 -28.55 -4.26 3.11
N THR A 244 -28.17 -3.59 2.01
CA THR A 244 -29.00 -3.51 0.79
C THR A 244 -28.57 -4.45 -0.33
N ASN A 245 -27.49 -5.21 -0.12
CA ASN A 245 -26.84 -6.09 -1.10
C ASN A 245 -26.53 -5.35 -2.41
N ALA A 246 -25.80 -4.25 -2.32
CA ALA A 246 -25.47 -3.40 -3.45
C ALA A 246 -24.10 -2.74 -3.30
N LEU A 247 -23.53 -2.26 -4.40
CA LEU A 247 -22.41 -1.34 -4.41
C LEU A 247 -22.93 0.10 -4.52
N ASP A 248 -22.76 0.90 -3.47
CA ASP A 248 -23.06 2.32 -3.51
C ASP A 248 -21.92 3.08 -4.20
N VAL A 249 -22.27 3.88 -5.20
CA VAL A 249 -21.32 4.59 -6.07
C VAL A 249 -21.50 6.09 -5.91
N THR A 250 -20.41 6.76 -5.55
CA THR A 250 -20.34 8.22 -5.44
C THR A 250 -19.28 8.76 -6.38
N PHE A 251 -19.63 9.72 -7.22
CA PHE A 251 -18.68 10.43 -8.07
C PHE A 251 -18.37 11.81 -7.52
N SER A 252 -17.11 12.23 -7.66
CA SER A 252 -16.67 13.59 -7.33
C SER A 252 -15.70 14.11 -8.40
N THR A 253 -15.63 15.44 -8.51
CA THR A 253 -14.71 16.15 -9.41
C THR A 253 -14.22 17.42 -8.74
N VAL A 254 -13.01 17.87 -9.06
CA VAL A 254 -12.40 19.10 -8.51
C VAL A 254 -13.24 20.36 -8.72
N SER A 255 -13.96 20.45 -9.84
CA SER A 255 -14.69 21.64 -10.26
C SER A 255 -16.22 21.54 -10.14
N ASN A 256 -16.74 20.49 -9.49
CA ASN A 256 -18.17 20.15 -9.52
C ASN A 256 -18.73 20.13 -10.95
N SER A 257 -17.91 19.67 -11.91
CA SER A 257 -18.31 19.53 -13.31
C SER A 257 -19.47 18.53 -13.41
N ALA A 258 -20.33 18.69 -14.42
CA ALA A 258 -21.43 17.76 -14.62
C ALA A 258 -20.85 16.38 -14.99
N VAL A 259 -21.17 15.35 -14.19
CA VAL A 259 -20.76 13.97 -14.47
C VAL A 259 -21.93 13.24 -15.13
N TYR A 260 -21.61 12.49 -16.18
CA TYR A 260 -22.53 11.60 -16.88
C TYR A 260 -21.97 10.19 -16.87
N TYR A 261 -22.83 9.19 -16.70
CA TYR A 261 -22.43 7.80 -16.56
C TYR A 261 -23.34 6.81 -17.29
N THR A 262 -22.81 5.61 -17.49
CA THR A 262 -23.48 4.44 -18.06
C THR A 262 -23.14 3.22 -17.21
N LEU A 263 -23.97 2.17 -17.29
CA LEU A 263 -23.78 0.91 -16.55
C LEU A 263 -23.61 -0.31 -17.46
N ASP A 264 -23.69 -0.10 -18.78
CA ASP A 264 -23.64 -1.11 -19.83
C ASP A 264 -22.30 -1.13 -20.59
N GLY A 265 -21.31 -0.36 -20.13
CA GLY A 265 -19.99 -0.23 -20.76
C GLY A 265 -19.95 0.69 -21.98
N SER A 266 -21.05 1.34 -22.37
CA SER A 266 -21.05 2.34 -23.44
C SER A 266 -20.35 3.64 -22.99
N GLU A 267 -19.72 4.35 -23.93
CA GLU A 267 -19.05 5.62 -23.62
C GLU A 267 -20.06 6.69 -23.16
N PRO A 268 -19.82 7.39 -22.03
CA PRO A 268 -20.73 8.40 -21.53
C PRO A 268 -20.78 9.62 -22.45
N THR A 269 -21.99 10.16 -22.63
CA THR A 269 -22.26 11.41 -23.37
C THR A 269 -23.17 12.31 -22.54
N THR A 270 -23.41 13.54 -22.98
CA THR A 270 -24.40 14.44 -22.34
C THR A 270 -25.85 13.94 -22.46
N SER A 271 -26.10 12.88 -23.24
CA SER A 271 -27.38 12.18 -23.32
C SER A 271 -27.49 10.95 -22.41
N SER A 272 -26.38 10.54 -21.78
CA SER A 272 -26.34 9.45 -20.79
C SER A 272 -26.96 9.91 -19.45
N THR A 273 -26.99 9.02 -18.46
CA THR A 273 -27.54 9.35 -17.14
C THR A 273 -26.67 10.40 -16.46
N LYS A 274 -27.27 11.53 -16.08
CA LYS A 274 -26.60 12.57 -15.31
C LYS A 274 -26.48 12.14 -13.86
N TYR A 275 -25.30 12.26 -13.27
CA TYR A 275 -25.08 12.04 -11.85
C TYR A 275 -25.69 13.18 -11.03
N ASP A 276 -26.61 12.85 -10.12
CA ASP A 276 -27.31 13.77 -9.22
C ASP A 276 -27.24 13.38 -7.73
N GLY A 277 -26.51 12.30 -7.41
CA GLY A 277 -26.30 11.80 -6.07
C GLY A 277 -25.87 10.33 -6.08
N VAL A 278 -25.65 9.76 -4.89
CA VAL A 278 -25.31 8.34 -4.74
C VAL A 278 -26.33 7.45 -5.45
N PHE A 279 -25.85 6.43 -6.16
CA PHE A 279 -26.67 5.39 -6.77
C PHE A 279 -26.09 4.01 -6.43
N SER A 280 -26.93 2.98 -6.48
CA SER A 280 -26.53 1.62 -6.10
C SER A 280 -26.56 0.67 -7.30
N VAL A 281 -25.53 -0.18 -7.42
CA VAL A 281 -25.42 -1.25 -8.42
C VAL A 281 -25.67 -2.59 -7.72
N LYS A 282 -26.63 -3.38 -8.23
CA LYS A 282 -27.06 -4.65 -7.61
C LYS A 282 -26.80 -5.88 -8.46
N GLU A 283 -26.39 -5.68 -9.70
CA GLU A 283 -26.18 -6.70 -10.71
C GLU A 283 -24.90 -6.39 -11.47
N ASN A 284 -24.50 -7.30 -12.36
CA ASN A 284 -23.32 -7.09 -13.20
C ASN A 284 -23.46 -5.79 -13.99
N ALA A 285 -22.43 -4.95 -13.92
CA ALA A 285 -22.40 -3.67 -14.60
C ALA A 285 -20.97 -3.33 -15.04
N GLU A 286 -20.86 -2.59 -16.13
CA GLU A 286 -19.63 -1.88 -16.48
C GLU A 286 -19.93 -0.39 -16.34
N ILE A 287 -19.52 0.15 -15.19
CA ILE A 287 -19.69 1.56 -14.84
C ILE A 287 -18.68 2.36 -15.65
N LYS A 288 -19.17 3.24 -16.53
CA LYS A 288 -18.32 4.26 -17.14
C LYS A 288 -18.83 5.66 -16.78
N ALA A 289 -17.92 6.57 -16.45
CA ALA A 289 -18.28 7.94 -16.10
C ALA A 289 -17.27 8.95 -16.63
N ALA A 290 -17.76 10.14 -17.01
CA ALA A 290 -16.90 11.24 -17.41
C ALA A 290 -17.49 12.59 -17.01
N ALA A 291 -16.61 13.55 -16.73
CA ALA A 291 -16.96 14.93 -16.47
C ALA A 291 -17.11 15.71 -17.79
N PHE A 292 -18.07 16.62 -17.83
CA PHE A 292 -18.37 17.47 -18.98
C PHE A 292 -18.37 18.94 -18.59
N THR A 293 -17.74 19.76 -19.43
CA THR A 293 -17.71 21.22 -19.32
C THR A 293 -18.12 21.82 -20.67
N ASN A 294 -19.15 22.69 -20.69
CA ASN A 294 -19.71 23.26 -21.93
C ASN A 294 -20.04 22.19 -22.99
N ASP A 295 -20.72 21.12 -22.58
CA ASP A 295 -21.12 19.96 -23.41
C ASP A 295 -19.96 19.20 -24.07
N LYS A 296 -18.72 19.41 -23.62
CA LYS A 296 -17.55 18.65 -24.05
C LYS A 296 -16.98 17.86 -22.88
N MET A 297 -16.59 16.62 -23.17
CA MET A 297 -15.89 15.78 -22.21
C MET A 297 -14.60 16.48 -21.76
N SER A 298 -14.40 16.60 -20.45
CA SER A 298 -13.30 17.35 -19.83
C SER A 298 -12.47 16.51 -18.86
N SER A 299 -12.69 15.20 -18.81
CA SER A 299 -11.90 14.23 -18.06
C SER A 299 -11.54 13.02 -18.93
N LYS A 300 -10.61 12.19 -18.46
CA LYS A 300 -10.57 10.79 -18.88
C LYS A 300 -11.87 10.08 -18.47
N VAL A 301 -12.18 8.98 -19.15
CA VAL A 301 -13.32 8.14 -18.82
C VAL A 301 -12.92 7.22 -17.67
N TYR A 302 -13.60 7.35 -16.54
CA TYR A 302 -13.54 6.36 -15.47
C TYR A 302 -14.24 5.08 -15.94
N SER A 303 -13.68 3.91 -15.61
CA SER A 303 -14.24 2.61 -15.98
C SER A 303 -14.03 1.62 -14.84
N GLU A 304 -15.08 0.90 -14.46
CA GLU A 304 -15.05 -0.13 -13.42
C GLU A 304 -16.05 -1.24 -13.75
N LYS A 305 -15.64 -2.49 -13.54
CA LYS A 305 -16.52 -3.65 -13.69
C LYS A 305 -16.96 -4.14 -12.32
N VAL A 306 -18.27 -4.33 -12.18
CA VAL A 306 -18.90 -4.95 -11.03
C VAL A 306 -19.37 -6.34 -11.45
N GLU A 307 -18.86 -7.37 -10.79
CA GLU A 307 -19.15 -8.77 -11.06
C GLU A 307 -19.81 -9.40 -9.82
N ILE A 308 -21.13 -9.45 -9.83
CA ILE A 308 -21.95 -9.98 -8.74
C ILE A 308 -22.11 -11.50 -8.89
N SER A 309 -21.76 -12.22 -7.83
CA SER A 309 -21.97 -13.65 -7.67
C SER A 309 -22.97 -13.93 -6.53
N LYS A 310 -23.25 -15.20 -6.21
CA LYS A 310 -24.16 -15.53 -5.09
C LYS A 310 -23.55 -15.17 -3.73
N SER A 311 -22.22 -15.19 -3.60
CA SER A 311 -21.50 -14.80 -2.39
C SER A 311 -21.37 -13.30 -2.20
N SER A 312 -21.52 -12.50 -3.27
CA SER A 312 -21.40 -11.04 -3.15
C SER A 312 -22.43 -10.49 -2.15
N TYR A 313 -21.94 -9.58 -1.31
CA TYR A 313 -22.61 -8.97 -0.17
C TYR A 313 -23.12 -9.94 0.91
N LYS A 314 -22.64 -11.19 0.95
CA LYS A 314 -22.98 -12.12 2.03
C LYS A 314 -22.09 -11.89 3.26
N PRO A 315 -22.60 -12.21 4.47
CA PRO A 315 -21.75 -12.23 5.66
C PRO A 315 -20.56 -13.15 5.45
N ILE A 316 -19.38 -12.63 5.78
CA ILE A 316 -18.11 -13.36 5.69
C ILE A 316 -17.35 -13.21 7.00
N THR A 317 -16.80 -14.32 7.47
CA THR A 317 -15.94 -14.36 8.65
C THR A 317 -14.55 -14.81 8.25
N LEU A 318 -13.54 -13.98 8.53
CA LEU A 318 -12.14 -14.35 8.37
C LEU A 318 -11.66 -15.06 9.65
N LEU A 319 -11.21 -16.31 9.52
CA LEU A 319 -10.77 -17.16 10.63
C LEU A 319 -9.27 -17.03 10.93
N THR A 320 -8.51 -16.46 10.00
CA THR A 320 -7.07 -16.19 10.13
C THR A 320 -6.79 -14.68 10.10
N LYS A 321 -5.54 -14.28 10.33
CA LYS A 321 -5.15 -12.86 10.32
C LYS A 321 -4.40 -12.52 9.04
N ALA A 322 -4.92 -11.54 8.31
CA ALA A 322 -4.23 -10.95 7.17
C ALA A 322 -2.92 -10.26 7.59
N ALA A 323 -2.00 -10.10 6.64
CA ALA A 323 -0.78 -9.34 6.84
C ALA A 323 -1.12 -7.88 7.13
N ARG A 324 -0.52 -7.30 8.18
CA ARG A 324 -0.89 -5.98 8.73
C ARG A 324 -0.86 -4.84 7.72
N THR A 325 -0.01 -4.91 6.70
CA THR A 325 0.13 -3.87 5.68
C THR A 325 -0.84 -4.05 4.49
N TYR A 326 -1.54 -5.17 4.44
CA TYR A 326 -2.35 -5.62 3.30
C TYR A 326 -3.70 -6.19 3.74
N ASP A 327 -4.22 -5.76 4.90
CA ASP A 327 -5.55 -6.14 5.39
C ASP A 327 -6.66 -5.26 4.78
N PHE A 328 -6.39 -3.98 4.51
CA PHE A 328 -7.30 -3.02 3.88
C PHE A 328 -8.70 -3.03 4.52
N ASN A 329 -9.76 -3.33 3.74
CA ASN A 329 -11.14 -3.42 4.23
C ASN A 329 -11.46 -4.78 4.89
N GLY A 330 -10.48 -5.68 5.00
CA GLY A 330 -10.61 -6.98 5.62
C GLY A 330 -11.47 -7.95 4.81
N ALA A 331 -12.15 -8.87 5.52
CA ALA A 331 -12.98 -9.92 4.92
C ALA A 331 -14.03 -9.41 3.90
N PRO A 332 -14.72 -8.26 4.12
CA PRO A 332 -15.64 -7.68 3.14
C PRO A 332 -15.12 -7.54 1.71
N LEU A 333 -13.81 -7.31 1.52
CA LEU A 333 -13.18 -7.19 0.19
C LEU A 333 -13.35 -8.45 -0.66
N LEU A 334 -13.47 -9.62 -0.03
CA LEU A 334 -13.57 -10.90 -0.71
C LEU A 334 -14.99 -11.18 -1.26
N VAL A 335 -15.96 -10.31 -0.99
CA VAL A 335 -17.38 -10.46 -1.37
C VAL A 335 -18.04 -9.12 -1.73
N ASP A 336 -17.28 -8.15 -2.24
CA ASP A 336 -17.78 -6.82 -2.59
C ASP A 336 -18.17 -6.68 -4.07
N GLY A 337 -17.90 -7.71 -4.88
CA GLY A 337 -18.19 -7.75 -6.31
C GLY A 337 -17.15 -7.02 -7.17
N LEU A 338 -15.99 -6.68 -6.61
CA LEU A 338 -14.93 -5.95 -7.28
C LEU A 338 -13.70 -6.83 -7.51
N ARG A 339 -13.10 -6.71 -8.70
CA ARG A 339 -11.90 -7.48 -9.06
C ARG A 339 -10.62 -6.67 -8.88
N GLY A 340 -9.54 -7.38 -8.58
CA GLY A 340 -8.20 -6.80 -8.55
C GLY A 340 -7.55 -6.74 -9.94
N ASN A 341 -6.63 -5.79 -10.12
CA ASN A 341 -5.73 -5.70 -11.28
C ASN A 341 -4.29 -6.13 -10.90
N SER A 342 -3.34 -6.01 -11.82
CA SER A 342 -1.94 -6.41 -11.57
C SER A 342 -1.23 -5.65 -10.45
N ASN A 343 -1.77 -4.53 -9.96
CA ASN A 343 -1.25 -3.80 -8.82
C ASN A 343 -1.91 -4.25 -7.50
N TYR A 344 -1.20 -5.09 -6.74
CA TYR A 344 -1.66 -5.65 -5.46
C TYR A 344 -1.81 -4.59 -4.33
N LYS A 345 -1.34 -3.36 -4.54
CA LYS A 345 -1.37 -2.27 -3.55
C LYS A 345 -2.58 -1.33 -3.70
N THR A 346 -3.50 -1.64 -4.61
CA THR A 346 -4.72 -0.82 -4.88
C THR A 346 -5.77 -0.87 -3.77
N GLY A 347 -5.69 -1.86 -2.87
CA GLY A 347 -6.75 -2.16 -1.91
C GLY A 347 -7.87 -3.03 -2.46
N ARG A 348 -7.67 -3.63 -3.66
CA ARG A 348 -8.54 -4.68 -4.24
C ARG A 348 -8.05 -6.10 -3.98
N TRP A 349 -7.03 -6.23 -3.13
CA TRP A 349 -6.40 -7.48 -2.78
C TRP A 349 -6.17 -7.53 -1.28
N ILE A 350 -6.44 -8.66 -0.63
CA ILE A 350 -6.04 -8.90 0.76
C ILE A 350 -4.88 -9.89 0.81
N GLY A 351 -3.83 -9.55 1.57
CA GLY A 351 -2.58 -10.30 1.61
C GLY A 351 -2.41 -11.13 2.89
N PHE A 352 -1.87 -12.34 2.78
CA PHE A 352 -1.55 -13.23 3.90
C PHE A 352 -0.11 -13.74 3.77
N GLN A 353 0.66 -13.76 4.86
CA GLN A 353 2.03 -14.28 4.88
C GLN A 353 2.24 -15.16 6.09
N GLY A 354 2.66 -16.41 5.87
CA GLY A 354 2.87 -17.40 6.93
C GLY A 354 1.58 -17.89 7.62
N ASN A 355 0.43 -17.29 7.28
CA ASN A 355 -0.91 -17.78 7.57
C ASN A 355 -1.60 -18.10 6.25
N ASP A 356 -2.55 -19.02 6.30
CA ASP A 356 -3.46 -19.27 5.17
C ASP A 356 -4.60 -18.25 5.19
N LEU A 357 -5.21 -17.97 4.03
CA LEU A 357 -6.53 -17.32 4.01
C LEU A 357 -7.55 -18.40 4.34
N VAL A 358 -8.29 -18.23 5.43
CA VAL A 358 -9.40 -19.12 5.79
C VAL A 358 -10.63 -18.28 6.09
N VAL A 359 -11.67 -18.44 5.28
CA VAL A 359 -12.94 -17.71 5.43
C VAL A 359 -14.12 -18.64 5.47
N VAL A 360 -15.20 -18.19 6.11
CA VAL A 360 -16.53 -18.79 6.01
C VAL A 360 -17.50 -17.74 5.48
N ILE A 361 -18.17 -18.07 4.39
CA ILE A 361 -19.24 -17.26 3.78
C ILE A 361 -20.58 -17.89 4.19
N ASP A 362 -21.45 -17.10 4.84
CA ASP A 362 -22.83 -17.50 5.19
C ASP A 362 -23.80 -17.04 4.10
N MET A 363 -24.37 -17.97 3.36
CA MET A 363 -25.34 -17.68 2.30
C MET A 363 -26.71 -17.26 2.84
N LEU A 364 -26.88 -17.18 4.16
CA LEU A 364 -28.10 -16.88 4.94
C LEU A 364 -29.18 -17.98 4.88
N GLN A 365 -29.21 -18.72 3.77
CA GLN A 365 -30.10 -19.85 3.52
C GLN A 365 -29.38 -20.90 2.67
N PRO A 366 -29.83 -22.17 2.68
CA PRO A 366 -29.31 -23.19 1.76
C PRO A 366 -29.36 -22.70 0.32
N THR A 367 -28.19 -22.64 -0.31
CA THR A 367 -28.00 -22.10 -1.66
C THR A 367 -27.23 -23.12 -2.48
N GLU A 368 -27.79 -23.51 -3.61
CA GLU A 368 -27.12 -24.39 -4.57
C GLU A 368 -26.03 -23.60 -5.31
N ILE A 369 -24.80 -24.12 -5.33
CA ILE A 369 -23.68 -23.61 -6.12
C ILE A 369 -23.01 -24.77 -6.88
N SER A 370 -22.29 -24.45 -7.96
CA SER A 370 -21.52 -25.43 -8.75
C SER A 370 -20.13 -24.94 -9.14
N SER A 371 -19.74 -23.71 -8.78
CA SER A 371 -18.35 -23.28 -8.88
C SER A 371 -17.91 -22.29 -7.80
N VAL A 372 -16.58 -22.25 -7.59
CA VAL A 372 -15.88 -21.21 -6.84
C VAL A 372 -14.83 -20.58 -7.75
N GLU A 373 -14.80 -19.26 -7.81
CA GLU A 373 -13.83 -18.48 -8.57
C GLU A 373 -13.19 -17.38 -7.73
N PHE A 374 -11.87 -17.22 -7.83
CA PHE A 374 -11.12 -16.10 -7.27
C PHE A 374 -9.84 -15.89 -8.06
N LYS A 375 -9.13 -14.79 -7.82
CA LYS A 375 -7.82 -14.55 -8.41
C LYS A 375 -6.73 -14.47 -7.37
N THR A 376 -5.51 -14.78 -7.78
CA THR A 376 -4.30 -14.44 -7.04
C THR A 376 -3.47 -13.44 -7.82
N ASN A 377 -2.79 -12.52 -7.13
CA ASN A 377 -1.86 -11.59 -7.77
C ASN A 377 -0.43 -12.04 -7.46
N VAL A 378 0.23 -12.65 -8.44
CA VAL A 378 1.57 -13.19 -8.28
C VAL A 378 2.60 -12.15 -8.70
N VAL A 379 3.55 -11.86 -7.82
CA VAL A 379 4.74 -11.04 -8.07
C VAL A 379 5.88 -11.67 -7.28
N THR A 380 6.47 -12.73 -7.81
CA THR A 380 7.46 -13.54 -7.06
C THR A 380 8.67 -12.72 -6.63
N GLY A 381 9.09 -11.69 -7.38
CA GLY A 381 10.16 -10.77 -6.98
C GLY A 381 9.87 -10.06 -5.64
N ASP A 382 8.58 -9.82 -5.36
CA ASP A 382 8.09 -9.19 -4.12
C ASP A 382 7.65 -10.25 -3.08
N TRP A 383 8.07 -11.50 -3.26
CA TRP A 383 7.75 -12.65 -2.40
C TRP A 383 6.26 -13.00 -2.41
N ILE A 384 5.54 -12.59 -3.45
CA ILE A 384 4.12 -12.91 -3.63
C ILE A 384 4.00 -14.09 -4.58
N PHE A 385 3.48 -15.20 -4.07
CA PHE A 385 3.32 -16.46 -4.79
C PHE A 385 1.84 -16.78 -4.99
N ASP A 386 1.59 -17.74 -5.87
CA ASP A 386 0.26 -18.31 -6.03
C ASP A 386 -0.08 -19.17 -4.79
N ALA A 387 -1.34 -19.58 -4.67
CA ALA A 387 -1.79 -20.51 -3.64
C ALA A 387 -0.99 -21.83 -3.68
N GLU A 388 -0.67 -22.43 -2.54
CA GLU A 388 -0.07 -23.77 -2.50
C GLU A 388 -1.13 -24.88 -2.69
N GLU A 389 -2.28 -24.66 -2.07
CA GLU A 389 -3.43 -25.55 -2.05
C GLU A 389 -4.70 -24.73 -1.88
N VAL A 390 -5.78 -25.17 -2.52
CA VAL A 390 -7.11 -24.58 -2.40
C VAL A 390 -8.09 -25.65 -1.94
N ILE A 391 -8.80 -25.36 -0.85
CA ILE A 391 -9.79 -26.26 -0.27
C ILE A 391 -11.12 -25.50 -0.17
N VAL A 392 -12.19 -26.09 -0.69
CA VAL A 392 -13.55 -25.59 -0.52
C VAL A 392 -14.36 -26.65 0.21
N GLU A 393 -15.05 -26.22 1.26
CA GLU A 393 -15.85 -27.09 2.11
C GLU A 393 -17.24 -26.50 2.32
N THR A 394 -18.25 -27.37 2.46
CA THR A 394 -19.65 -26.98 2.66
C THR A 394 -20.18 -27.44 3.99
N SER A 395 -21.12 -26.69 4.58
CA SER A 395 -21.79 -27.04 5.82
C SER A 395 -23.21 -26.48 5.88
N ASP A 396 -24.12 -27.19 6.54
CA ASP A 396 -25.47 -26.69 6.86
C ASP A 396 -25.55 -26.08 8.26
N ASP A 397 -24.63 -26.42 9.16
CA ASP A 397 -24.64 -26.06 10.59
C ASP A 397 -23.49 -25.15 11.03
N ASN A 398 -22.51 -24.90 10.16
CA ASN A 398 -21.26 -24.17 10.45
C ASN A 398 -20.36 -24.86 11.49
N GLU A 399 -20.54 -26.16 11.70
CA GLU A 399 -19.74 -26.98 12.60
C GLU A 399 -19.09 -28.15 11.87
N ASN A 400 -19.87 -28.86 11.05
CA ASN A 400 -19.44 -30.02 10.29
C ASN A 400 -19.28 -29.64 8.83
N PHE A 401 -18.04 -29.63 8.35
CA PHE A 401 -17.67 -29.25 6.99
C PHE A 401 -17.26 -30.47 6.17
N GLU A 402 -17.78 -30.59 4.95
CA GLU A 402 -17.42 -31.60 3.97
C GLU A 402 -16.65 -30.97 2.81
N THR A 403 -15.51 -31.55 2.44
CA THR A 403 -14.67 -31.05 1.34
C THR A 403 -15.27 -31.39 -0.02
N ILE A 404 -15.50 -30.37 -0.85
CA ILE A 404 -15.99 -30.50 -2.23
C ILE A 404 -14.92 -30.17 -3.27
N VAL A 405 -13.88 -29.40 -2.91
CA VAL A 405 -12.71 -29.10 -3.75
C VAL A 405 -11.45 -29.21 -2.90
N SER A 406 -10.40 -29.81 -3.47
CA SER A 406 -9.06 -29.88 -2.88
C SER A 406 -8.02 -29.96 -4.01
N GLU A 407 -7.51 -28.80 -4.44
CA GLU A 407 -6.48 -28.71 -5.50
C GLU A 407 -5.11 -28.37 -4.91
N LYS A 408 -4.04 -29.02 -5.37
CA LYS A 408 -2.67 -28.85 -4.87
C LYS A 408 -1.67 -28.61 -5.98
N GLY A 409 -0.52 -28.03 -5.63
CA GLY A 409 0.64 -27.96 -6.52
C GLY A 409 0.49 -26.89 -7.61
N LEU A 410 -0.16 -25.78 -7.27
CA LEU A 410 -0.41 -24.67 -8.20
C LEU A 410 0.88 -23.86 -8.49
N ASN A 411 1.81 -23.83 -7.53
CA ASN A 411 3.14 -23.22 -7.70
C ASN A 411 4.11 -24.13 -8.48
N VAL A 412 4.01 -24.14 -9.81
CA VAL A 412 4.81 -25.02 -10.68
C VAL A 412 6.06 -24.39 -11.30
N LYS A 413 6.22 -23.06 -11.23
CA LYS A 413 7.31 -22.32 -11.88
C LYS A 413 8.54 -22.22 -10.97
N ASN A 414 9.74 -22.42 -11.53
CA ASN A 414 11.04 -22.35 -10.83
C ASN A 414 11.86 -21.11 -11.19
N GLU A 415 11.19 -20.02 -11.54
CA GLU A 415 11.79 -18.75 -11.92
C GLU A 415 10.89 -17.59 -11.49
N HIS A 416 11.42 -16.36 -11.53
CA HIS A 416 10.60 -15.19 -11.24
C HIS A 416 9.58 -14.92 -12.34
N TRP A 417 8.34 -14.71 -11.93
CA TRP A 417 7.22 -14.33 -12.79
C TRP A 417 6.25 -13.40 -12.06
N GLN A 418 5.43 -12.72 -12.86
CA GLN A 418 4.36 -11.85 -12.43
C GLN A 418 3.13 -12.05 -13.31
N GLU A 419 1.96 -12.27 -12.69
CA GLU A 419 0.71 -12.57 -13.39
C GLU A 419 -0.47 -12.47 -12.41
N VAL A 420 -1.65 -12.08 -12.89
CA VAL A 420 -2.90 -12.31 -12.16
C VAL A 420 -3.46 -13.66 -12.59
N VAL A 421 -3.46 -14.63 -11.67
CA VAL A 421 -3.90 -16.00 -11.95
C VAL A 421 -5.38 -16.14 -11.61
N ASN A 422 -6.16 -16.68 -12.53
CA ASN A 422 -7.57 -16.97 -12.29
C ASN A 422 -7.71 -18.43 -11.82
N HIS A 423 -8.31 -18.63 -10.64
CA HIS A 423 -8.69 -19.94 -10.13
C HIS A 423 -10.18 -20.13 -10.31
N ASN A 424 -10.58 -21.17 -11.03
CA ASN A 424 -11.98 -21.53 -11.23
C ASN A 424 -12.14 -23.04 -11.02
N TYR A 425 -12.87 -23.42 -9.98
CA TYR A 425 -13.13 -24.81 -9.61
C TYR A 425 -14.61 -25.12 -9.78
N THR A 426 -14.92 -26.03 -10.69
CA THR A 426 -16.28 -26.52 -10.94
C THR A 426 -16.47 -27.89 -10.29
N PHE A 427 -17.65 -28.13 -9.73
CA PHE A 427 -18.02 -29.38 -9.06
C PHE A 427 -19.52 -29.67 -9.25
N ASP A 428 -19.95 -30.86 -8.84
CA ASP A 428 -21.37 -31.21 -8.88
C ASP A 428 -22.19 -30.26 -8.01
N ALA A 429 -23.34 -29.82 -8.54
CA ALA A 429 -24.20 -28.84 -7.86
C ALA A 429 -24.50 -29.28 -6.42
N THR A 430 -24.07 -28.47 -5.46
CA THR A 430 -24.16 -28.76 -4.03
C THR A 430 -24.90 -27.63 -3.34
N SER A 431 -25.91 -27.98 -2.54
CA SER A 431 -26.69 -27.02 -1.76
C SER A 431 -26.24 -27.06 -0.30
N ALA A 432 -25.80 -25.91 0.20
CA ALA A 432 -25.41 -25.73 1.59
C ALA A 432 -25.63 -24.27 2.01
N ARG A 433 -25.62 -24.00 3.32
CA ARG A 433 -25.71 -22.62 3.82
C ARG A 433 -24.33 -21.97 3.96
N TYR A 434 -23.33 -22.70 4.44
CA TYR A 434 -22.01 -22.18 4.75
C TYR A 434 -20.96 -22.76 3.80
N PHE A 435 -20.11 -21.89 3.29
CA PHE A 435 -18.98 -22.26 2.44
C PHE A 435 -17.70 -21.78 3.07
N LYS A 436 -16.82 -22.72 3.42
CA LYS A 436 -15.49 -22.42 3.94
C LYS A 436 -14.49 -22.55 2.81
N VAL A 437 -13.71 -21.50 2.59
CA VAL A 437 -12.67 -21.44 1.56
C VAL A 437 -11.32 -21.25 2.26
N THR A 438 -10.41 -22.19 2.00
CA THR A 438 -9.02 -22.14 2.46
C THR A 438 -8.10 -22.00 1.26
N ILE A 439 -7.33 -20.92 1.22
CA ILE A 439 -6.29 -20.67 0.22
C ILE A 439 -4.96 -20.61 0.95
N LYS A 440 -4.15 -21.65 0.77
CA LYS A 440 -2.89 -21.78 1.51
C LYS A 440 -1.81 -20.89 0.92
N SER A 441 -1.12 -20.16 1.79
CA SER A 441 0.09 -19.44 1.41
C SER A 441 1.26 -20.40 1.36
N LEU A 442 2.32 -20.04 0.65
CA LEU A 442 3.55 -20.81 0.67
C LEU A 442 4.34 -20.50 1.95
N HIS A 443 4.38 -21.44 2.89
CA HIS A 443 5.02 -21.23 4.21
C HIS A 443 6.55 -21.22 4.15
N GLU A 444 7.13 -21.85 3.12
CA GLU A 444 8.57 -21.84 2.86
C GLU A 444 8.84 -21.60 1.37
N MET A 445 9.44 -20.45 1.03
CA MET A 445 9.84 -20.16 -0.34
C MET A 445 10.90 -21.15 -0.87
N PRO A 446 10.86 -21.47 -2.17
CA PRO A 446 11.67 -22.52 -2.78
C PRO A 446 13.15 -22.14 -2.89
N GLU A 447 13.98 -23.16 -3.11
CA GLU A 447 15.45 -23.05 -3.20
C GLU A 447 15.98 -22.02 -4.20
N TRP A 448 15.27 -21.82 -5.32
CA TRP A 448 15.70 -20.90 -6.38
C TRP A 448 15.49 -19.43 -6.01
N HIS A 449 14.64 -19.15 -5.01
CA HIS A 449 14.21 -17.80 -4.67
C HIS A 449 15.15 -17.16 -3.64
N GLY A 450 15.44 -15.86 -3.79
CA GLY A 450 16.32 -15.13 -2.86
C GLY A 450 15.82 -15.11 -1.41
N GLY A 451 14.51 -15.21 -1.21
CA GLY A 451 13.84 -15.31 0.09
C GLY A 451 13.69 -16.72 0.67
N LYS A 452 14.33 -17.74 0.07
CA LYS A 452 14.28 -19.16 0.47
C LYS A 452 14.09 -19.39 1.97
N GLY A 453 13.16 -20.28 2.33
CA GLY A 453 12.90 -20.71 3.71
C GLY A 453 12.11 -19.72 4.57
N ASN A 454 11.82 -18.52 4.06
CA ASN A 454 10.86 -17.60 4.68
C ASN A 454 9.46 -17.82 4.07
N PRO A 455 8.38 -17.45 4.79
CA PRO A 455 7.03 -17.49 4.25
C PRO A 455 6.83 -16.42 3.17
N ALA A 456 6.13 -16.81 2.11
CA ALA A 456 5.69 -15.93 1.04
C ALA A 456 4.29 -15.39 1.30
N TYR A 457 3.96 -14.31 0.59
CA TYR A 457 2.61 -13.78 0.55
C TYR A 457 1.74 -14.56 -0.44
N VAL A 458 0.44 -14.65 -0.14
CA VAL A 458 -0.63 -14.87 -1.13
C VAL A 458 -1.58 -13.68 -1.06
N PHE A 459 -1.99 -13.16 -2.21
CA PHE A 459 -2.96 -12.07 -2.32
C PHE A 459 -4.19 -12.56 -3.06
N VAL A 460 -5.38 -12.27 -2.52
CA VAL A 460 -6.67 -12.73 -3.07
C VAL A 460 -7.62 -11.54 -3.21
N ASP A 461 -8.40 -11.51 -4.29
CA ASP A 461 -9.47 -10.53 -4.52
C ASP A 461 -10.86 -11.12 -4.17
N GLU A 462 -11.89 -10.95 -5.00
CA GLU A 462 -13.24 -11.51 -4.81
C GLU A 462 -13.28 -13.06 -4.85
N ILE A 463 -13.97 -13.65 -3.87
CA ILE A 463 -14.38 -15.08 -3.86
C ILE A 463 -15.83 -15.17 -4.35
N ALA A 464 -15.99 -15.54 -5.62
CA ALA A 464 -17.27 -15.72 -6.27
C ALA A 464 -17.78 -17.17 -6.16
N LEU A 465 -18.94 -17.36 -5.54
CA LEU A 465 -19.67 -18.63 -5.51
C LEU A 465 -20.84 -18.54 -6.51
N ASN A 466 -20.94 -19.48 -7.46
CA ASN A 466 -21.92 -19.43 -8.57
C ASN A 466 -22.80 -20.65 -8.70
#